data_AF-A0A928Z129-F1
#
_entry.id   AF-A0A928Z129-F1
#
_cell.length_a   1.000
_cell.length_b   1.000
_cell.length_c   1.000
_cell.angle_alpha   90.00
_cell.angle_beta   90.00
_cell.angle_gamma   90.00
#
_symmetry.space_group_name_H-M   'P 1'
#
loop_
_entity.id
_entity.type
_entity.pdbx_description
1 polymer ?
#
loop_
_entity_poly.entity_id
_entity_poly.type
_entity_poly.pdbx_seq_one_letter_code
_entity_poly.pdbx_strand_id
1 'polypeptide(L)'
;MALKEIRCVRCGSSALQIKSESLQCQHCDTSYHLLHGVPILFPDAIVHRSSEKPSEAFISSLIDAMSLPKDSDTITQLQEVFSKTYQFGDFLLDAENQFLLRLKACGIDIAESELPQPPPLTSQKQKAQREVNPLVPDLLKTDAESEVFEQEKEVLPRYRWVLDYLPRSMQTNLEFTGNVRIENIGSVPITSNAIAPAMASYHWRTESGEIAIFDGCRTPFPIELSAGQQLTLPVKIRTP
;
A
#
# COMPACT_ATOMS: atom_id res chain seq x y z
N MET A 1 -17.84 16.86 26.33
CA MET A 1 -18.27 15.90 25.28
C MET A 1 -17.98 14.49 25.78
N ALA A 2 -18.84 13.51 25.50
CA ALA A 2 -18.48 12.10 25.69
C ALA A 2 -17.53 11.69 24.56
N LEU A 3 -16.37 11.11 24.88
CA LEU A 3 -15.50 10.51 23.88
C LEU A 3 -16.20 9.26 23.32
N LYS A 4 -16.45 9.24 22.01
CA LYS A 4 -17.04 8.10 21.32
C LYS A 4 -16.06 6.93 21.40
N GLU A 5 -16.52 5.78 21.92
CA GLU A 5 -15.65 4.61 22.14
C GLU A 5 -14.90 4.22 20.87
N ILE A 6 -13.56 4.26 20.93
CA ILE A 6 -12.71 3.82 19.82
C ILE A 6 -12.70 2.29 19.83
N ARG A 7 -13.20 1.68 18.75
CA ARG A 7 -13.21 0.22 18.57
C ARG A 7 -11.88 -0.25 17.96
N CYS A 8 -11.46 -1.46 18.32
CA CYS A 8 -10.28 -2.09 17.72
C CYS A 8 -10.47 -2.30 16.22
N VAL A 9 -9.57 -1.74 15.41
CA VAL A 9 -9.62 -1.87 13.94
C VAL A 9 -9.39 -3.32 13.47
N ARG A 10 -8.62 -4.12 14.25
CA ARG A 10 -8.30 -5.51 13.88
C ARG A 10 -9.46 -6.50 14.05
N CYS A 11 -10.37 -6.27 15.01
CA CYS A 11 -11.46 -7.20 15.31
C CYS A 11 -12.87 -6.58 15.32
N GLY A 12 -13.02 -5.26 15.37
CA GLY A 12 -14.30 -4.53 15.45
C GLY A 12 -15.08 -4.70 16.77
N SER A 13 -14.86 -5.80 17.50
CA SER A 13 -15.68 -6.26 18.62
C SER A 13 -15.62 -5.36 19.86
N SER A 14 -14.41 -4.99 20.29
CA SER A 14 -14.17 -4.37 21.61
C SER A 14 -13.75 -2.91 21.50
N ALA A 15 -14.15 -2.13 22.52
CA ALA A 15 -13.55 -0.84 22.80
C ALA A 15 -12.06 -1.00 23.18
N LEU A 16 -11.25 -0.02 22.82
CA LEU A 16 -9.84 0.04 23.18
C LEU A 16 -9.66 0.70 24.55
N GLN A 17 -8.83 0.11 25.41
CA GLN A 17 -8.43 0.73 26.66
C GLN A 17 -7.21 1.62 26.46
N ILE A 18 -7.30 2.85 26.95
CA ILE A 18 -6.18 3.81 26.97
C ILE A 18 -5.20 3.39 28.08
N LYS A 19 -3.95 3.11 27.69
CA LYS A 19 -2.77 3.09 28.54
C LYS A 19 -1.96 4.37 28.26
N SER A 20 -0.92 4.63 29.06
CA SER A 20 -0.15 5.89 29.01
C SER A 20 0.38 6.27 27.62
N GLU A 21 0.83 5.28 26.84
CA GLU A 21 1.45 5.49 25.52
C GLU A 21 0.87 4.55 24.43
N SER A 22 -0.24 3.86 24.73
CA SER A 22 -0.87 2.95 23.78
C SER A 22 -2.37 2.73 24.01
N LEU A 23 -3.07 2.30 22.98
CA LEU A 23 -4.43 1.76 23.06
C LEU A 23 -4.37 0.23 22.92
N GLN A 24 -4.90 -0.53 23.88
CA GLN A 24 -4.93 -2.00 23.80
C GLN A 24 -6.35 -2.54 23.66
N CYS A 25 -6.53 -3.52 22.76
CA CYS A 25 -7.73 -4.32 22.64
C CYS A 25 -7.72 -5.49 23.63
N GLN A 26 -8.76 -5.61 24.48
CA GLN A 26 -8.89 -6.71 25.44
C GLN A 26 -9.31 -8.08 24.83
N HIS A 27 -9.63 -8.13 23.53
CA HIS A 27 -10.18 -9.34 22.89
C HIS A 27 -9.24 -10.01 21.88
N CYS A 28 -8.30 -9.26 21.29
CA CYS A 28 -7.31 -9.79 20.36
C CYS A 28 -5.89 -9.27 20.65
N ASP A 29 -5.66 -8.84 21.90
CA ASP A 29 -4.42 -8.33 22.51
C ASP A 29 -3.63 -7.25 21.74
N THR A 30 -4.21 -6.75 20.65
CA THR A 30 -3.56 -5.85 19.72
C THR A 30 -3.40 -4.47 20.37
N SER A 31 -2.15 -3.99 20.35
CA SER A 31 -1.75 -2.67 20.82
C SER A 31 -1.57 -1.71 19.65
N TYR A 32 -1.88 -0.44 19.88
CA TYR A 32 -1.71 0.66 18.95
C TYR A 32 -0.96 1.80 19.66
N HIS A 33 0.05 2.40 19.04
CA HIS A 33 0.81 3.47 19.69
C HIS A 33 -0.02 4.76 19.83
N LEU A 34 0.10 5.45 20.97
CA LEU A 34 -0.48 6.77 21.21
C LEU A 34 0.65 7.80 21.29
N LEU A 35 0.80 8.66 20.27
CA LEU A 35 1.87 9.64 20.20
C LEU A 35 1.30 11.05 20.17
N HIS A 36 1.74 11.90 21.10
CA HIS A 36 1.27 13.29 21.23
C HIS A 36 -0.27 13.41 21.28
N GLY A 37 -0.93 12.42 21.90
CA GLY A 37 -2.39 12.30 22.00
C GLY A 37 -3.09 11.65 20.80
N VAL A 38 -2.38 11.38 19.70
CA VAL A 38 -2.94 10.80 18.47
C VAL A 38 -2.70 9.27 18.45
N PRO A 39 -3.75 8.44 18.28
CA PRO A 39 -3.59 6.99 18.16
C PRO A 39 -3.24 6.56 16.73
N ILE A 40 -2.12 5.87 16.57
CA ILE A 40 -1.71 5.21 15.33
C ILE A 40 -2.44 3.86 15.25
N LEU A 41 -3.61 3.84 14.62
CA LEU A 41 -4.51 2.67 14.55
C LEU A 41 -4.07 1.56 13.56
N PHE A 42 -2.76 1.41 13.37
CA PHE A 42 -2.14 0.35 12.57
C PHE A 42 -1.50 -0.68 13.52
N PRO A 43 -1.88 -1.98 13.44
CA PRO A 43 -1.48 -2.97 14.44
C PRO A 43 0.00 -3.39 14.34
N ASP A 44 0.61 -3.21 13.17
CA ASP A 44 1.98 -3.60 12.86
C ASP A 44 2.85 -2.35 12.55
N ALA A 45 2.57 -1.23 13.22
CA ALA A 45 3.36 0.00 13.14
C ALA A 45 4.53 -0.03 14.14
N ILE A 46 5.76 0.00 13.62
CA ILE A 46 6.98 0.12 14.40
C ILE A 46 7.35 1.60 14.47
N VAL A 47 7.42 2.13 15.70
CA VAL A 47 7.89 3.49 15.97
C VAL A 47 9.38 3.42 16.31
N HIS A 48 10.22 3.96 15.44
CA HIS A 48 11.65 4.12 15.70
C HIS A 48 11.90 5.52 16.28
N ARG A 49 12.98 5.68 17.05
CA ARG A 49 13.47 7.00 17.47
C ARG A 49 14.86 7.22 16.87
N SER A 50 14.98 8.27 16.07
CA SER A 50 16.26 8.75 15.58
C SER A 50 17.15 9.20 16.74
N SER A 51 18.43 8.85 16.67
CA SER A 51 19.47 9.45 17.51
C SER A 51 19.85 10.86 17.05
N GLU A 52 19.62 11.18 15.78
CA GLU A 52 19.86 12.48 15.18
C GLU A 52 18.63 13.37 15.36
N LYS A 53 18.83 14.56 15.93
CA LYS A 53 17.80 15.58 16.05
C LYS A 53 17.66 16.35 14.72
N PRO A 54 16.44 16.80 14.36
CA PRO A 54 16.26 17.77 13.29
C PRO A 54 17.07 19.05 13.54
N SER A 55 17.52 19.70 12.46
CA SER A 55 18.28 20.95 12.55
C SER A 55 17.44 22.10 13.12
N GLU A 56 18.10 23.09 13.73
CA GLU A 56 17.45 24.31 14.21
C GLU A 56 16.89 25.14 13.04
N ALA A 57 17.54 25.09 11.87
CA ALA A 57 17.07 25.74 10.65
C ALA A 57 15.77 25.11 10.13
N PHE A 58 15.67 23.77 10.10
CA PHE A 58 14.45 23.04 9.75
C PHE A 58 13.30 23.39 10.71
N ILE A 59 13.56 23.36 12.02
CA ILE A 59 12.54 23.65 13.03
C ILE A 59 12.07 25.12 12.95
N SER A 60 12.96 26.10 12.75
CA SER A 60 12.53 27.49 12.54
C SER A 60 11.71 27.64 11.26
N SER A 61 12.14 27.01 10.16
CA SER A 61 11.44 27.04 8.87
C SER A 61 10.02 26.49 8.98
N LEU A 62 9.85 25.39 9.74
CA LEU A 62 8.54 24.78 9.99
C LEU A 62 7.66 25.64 10.92
N ILE A 63 8.25 26.29 11.93
CA ILE A 63 7.53 27.23 12.80
C ILE A 63 7.02 28.43 12.01
N ASP A 64 7.85 29.05 11.16
CA ASP A 64 7.46 30.16 10.30
C ASP A 64 6.38 29.74 9.28
N ALA A 65 6.59 28.61 8.60
CA ALA A 65 5.64 28.04 7.64
C ALA A 65 4.24 27.74 8.24
N MET A 66 4.19 27.24 9.48
CA MET A 66 2.95 26.89 10.16
C MET A 66 2.42 28.02 11.07
N SER A 67 3.08 29.19 11.10
CA SER A 67 2.75 30.32 11.98
C SER A 67 2.64 29.93 13.47
N LEU A 68 3.53 29.05 13.92
CA LEU A 68 3.56 28.55 15.30
C LEU A 68 4.28 29.53 16.26
N PRO A 69 4.06 29.43 17.57
CA PRO A 69 4.84 30.16 18.57
C PRO A 69 6.35 29.84 18.51
N LYS A 70 7.20 30.86 18.64
CA LYS A 70 8.67 30.73 18.72
C LYS A 70 9.16 30.63 20.18
N ASP A 71 8.55 29.74 20.95
CA ASP A 71 8.95 29.45 22.33
C ASP A 71 9.72 28.12 22.47
N SER A 72 10.38 27.94 23.62
CA SER A 72 11.24 26.79 23.88
C SER A 72 10.48 25.45 23.97
N ASP A 73 9.22 25.45 24.39
CA ASP A 73 8.42 24.24 24.53
C ASP A 73 7.91 23.79 23.16
N THR A 74 7.46 24.73 22.31
CA THR A 74 7.10 24.46 20.91
C THR A 74 8.29 23.91 20.12
N ILE A 75 9.48 24.53 20.25
CA ILE A 75 10.72 24.03 19.62
C ILE A 75 11.05 22.61 20.11
N THR A 76 10.96 22.36 21.42
CA THR A 76 11.26 21.04 22.01
C THR A 76 10.26 19.97 21.55
N GLN A 77 8.97 20.29 21.48
CA GLN A 77 7.93 19.37 21.00
C GLN A 77 8.12 19.03 19.52
N LEU A 78 8.43 20.01 18.67
CA LEU A 78 8.70 19.76 17.25
C LEU A 78 9.96 18.90 17.05
N GLN A 79 11.05 19.18 17.80
CA GLN A 79 12.23 18.29 17.81
C GLN A 79 11.89 16.87 18.27
N GLU A 80 10.96 16.69 19.22
CA GLU A 80 10.55 15.35 19.66
C GLU A 80 9.71 14.62 18.60
N VAL A 81 8.73 15.29 18.00
CA VAL A 81 7.87 14.73 16.93
C VAL A 81 8.71 14.29 15.74
N PHE A 82 9.57 15.16 15.22
CA PHE A 82 10.45 14.87 14.08
C PHE A 82 11.70 14.05 14.47
N SER A 83 11.83 13.61 15.73
CA SER A 83 12.81 12.57 16.13
C SER A 83 12.25 11.14 16.07
N LYS A 84 10.98 10.97 15.70
CA LYS A 84 10.29 9.66 15.66
C LYS A 84 9.96 9.32 14.20
N THR A 85 10.60 8.29 13.67
CA THR A 85 10.37 7.78 12.32
C THR A 85 9.44 6.56 12.35
N TYR A 86 8.68 6.34 11.27
CA TYR A 86 7.57 5.37 11.27
C TYR A 86 7.73 4.30 10.20
N GLN A 87 7.75 3.04 10.61
CA GLN A 87 7.81 1.89 9.70
C GLN A 87 6.56 1.02 9.89
N PHE A 88 5.72 0.94 8.86
CA PHE A 88 4.51 0.11 8.87
C PHE A 88 4.80 -1.26 8.25
N GLY A 89 4.26 -2.33 8.84
CA GLY A 89 4.52 -3.71 8.40
C GLY A 89 3.98 -4.06 7.00
N ASP A 90 3.02 -3.29 6.49
CA ASP A 90 2.60 -3.29 5.08
C ASP A 90 3.28 -2.09 4.39
N PHE A 91 3.80 -2.29 3.17
CA PHE A 91 4.67 -1.36 2.39
C PHE A 91 3.97 -0.04 1.93
N LEU A 92 2.88 0.34 2.59
CA LEU A 92 1.86 1.25 2.10
C LEU A 92 1.98 2.71 2.59
N LEU A 93 2.73 2.96 3.66
CA LEU A 93 2.59 4.19 4.45
C LEU A 93 3.92 4.77 4.99
N ASP A 94 4.88 5.07 4.12
CA ASP A 94 5.98 5.98 4.48
C ASP A 94 5.40 7.41 4.68
N ALA A 95 4.91 7.67 5.89
CA ALA A 95 4.11 8.83 6.22
C ALA A 95 4.90 10.16 6.23
N GLU A 96 6.21 10.10 6.46
CA GLU A 96 7.05 11.28 6.65
C GLU A 96 7.23 12.07 5.33
N ASN A 97 7.43 11.36 4.22
CA ASN A 97 7.50 11.97 2.88
C ASN A 97 6.17 12.63 2.48
N GLN A 98 5.02 12.09 2.90
CA GLN A 98 3.70 12.63 2.57
C GLN A 98 3.44 14.01 3.18
N PHE A 99 4.07 14.37 4.30
CA PHE A 99 3.85 15.68 4.94
C PHE A 99 4.58 16.80 4.19
N LEU A 100 5.88 16.65 3.93
CA LEU A 100 6.67 17.65 3.19
C LEU A 100 6.16 17.87 1.77
N LEU A 101 5.80 16.80 1.06
CA LEU A 101 5.22 16.89 -0.29
C LEU A 101 3.91 17.69 -0.30
N ARG A 102 3.13 17.67 0.79
CA ARG A 102 1.91 18.50 0.93
C ARG A 102 2.24 19.97 1.21
N LEU A 103 3.23 20.25 2.06
CA LEU A 103 3.69 21.63 2.29
C LEU A 103 4.21 22.24 0.98
N LYS A 104 5.06 21.52 0.24
CA LYS A 104 5.55 21.94 -1.09
C LYS A 104 4.42 22.15 -2.09
N ALA A 105 3.42 21.27 -2.11
CA ALA A 105 2.21 21.45 -2.93
C ALA A 105 1.35 22.66 -2.53
N CYS A 106 1.46 23.13 -1.28
CA CYS A 106 0.86 24.39 -0.80
C CYS A 106 1.77 25.62 -1.02
N GLY A 107 2.90 25.48 -1.72
CA GLY A 107 3.85 26.58 -1.97
C GLY A 107 4.82 26.86 -0.82
N ILE A 108 4.86 25.99 0.20
CA ILE A 108 5.78 26.09 1.35
C ILE A 108 6.96 25.17 1.05
N ASP A 109 8.08 25.74 0.61
CA ASP A 109 9.31 24.99 0.39
C ASP A 109 10.14 24.91 1.69
N ILE A 110 10.53 23.69 2.07
CA ILE A 110 11.37 23.40 3.24
C ILE A 110 12.49 22.47 2.77
N ALA A 111 13.72 22.81 3.17
CA ALA A 111 14.91 22.04 2.83
C ALA A 111 14.81 20.58 3.31
N GLU A 112 14.84 19.65 2.36
CA GLU A 112 14.57 18.22 2.57
C GLU A 112 15.84 17.43 2.94
N SER A 113 17.01 18.07 2.81
CA SER A 113 18.34 17.50 2.99
C SER A 113 18.79 17.33 4.45
N GLU A 114 17.91 17.60 5.43
CA GLU A 114 18.27 17.70 6.87
C GLU A 114 17.39 16.82 7.79
N LEU A 115 16.60 15.91 7.22
CA LEU A 115 15.79 14.95 7.98
C LEU A 115 16.49 13.59 8.17
N PRO A 116 16.33 12.93 9.33
CA PRO A 116 16.81 11.57 9.55
C PRO A 116 16.27 10.60 8.50
N GLN A 117 17.16 9.85 7.85
CA GLN A 117 16.76 8.80 6.92
C GLN A 117 16.15 7.60 7.67
N PRO A 118 15.03 7.01 7.22
CA PRO A 118 14.51 5.79 7.82
C PRO A 118 15.49 4.62 7.61
N PRO A 119 15.58 3.67 8.56
CA PRO A 119 16.51 2.55 8.45
C PRO A 119 16.16 1.63 7.26
N PRO A 120 17.17 1.08 6.53
CA PRO A 120 16.92 0.32 5.32
C PRO A 120 16.15 -0.98 5.60
N LEU A 121 15.10 -1.21 4.80
CA LEU A 121 14.24 -2.39 4.86
C LEU A 121 15.03 -3.69 4.62
N THR A 122 15.34 -4.40 5.71
CA THR A 122 16.08 -5.68 5.67
C THR A 122 15.18 -6.83 5.19
N SER A 123 15.30 -7.17 3.91
CA SER A 123 14.49 -8.15 3.18
C SER A 123 14.78 -9.62 3.52
N GLN A 124 14.69 -10.00 4.80
CA GLN A 124 14.97 -11.36 5.28
C GLN A 124 13.76 -12.05 5.94
N LYS A 125 12.84 -12.59 5.12
CA LYS A 125 11.91 -13.70 5.51
C LYS A 125 11.15 -14.34 4.33
N GLN A 126 11.88 -14.83 3.33
CA GLN A 126 11.34 -15.75 2.29
C GLN A 126 12.21 -17.00 2.15
N LYS A 127 12.17 -17.90 3.15
CA LYS A 127 12.91 -19.17 3.10
C LYS A 127 12.32 -20.30 3.95
N ALA A 128 11.01 -20.53 3.84
CA ALA A 128 10.35 -21.68 4.46
C ALA A 128 9.05 -22.06 3.72
N GLN A 129 9.17 -22.84 2.62
CA GLN A 129 8.19 -23.82 2.09
C GLN A 129 8.57 -24.21 0.65
N ARG A 130 9.34 -25.30 0.52
CA ARG A 130 9.60 -26.07 -0.71
C ARG A 130 9.95 -27.50 -0.27
N GLU A 131 9.68 -28.49 -1.12
CA GLU A 131 9.70 -29.95 -0.77
C GLU A 131 8.51 -30.31 0.16
N VAL A 132 7.82 -31.47 0.12
CA VAL A 132 7.97 -32.84 -0.49
C VAL A 132 6.53 -33.28 -0.92
N ASN A 133 6.17 -34.13 -1.90
CA ASN A 133 6.79 -35.19 -2.75
C ASN A 133 6.07 -35.29 -4.14
N PRO A 134 6.55 -36.12 -5.10
CA PRO A 134 5.80 -36.59 -6.28
C PRO A 134 5.37 -38.09 -6.21
N LEU A 135 4.90 -38.66 -7.34
CA LEU A 135 4.27 -40.00 -7.56
C LEU A 135 2.78 -40.03 -7.20
N VAL A 136 1.86 -40.75 -7.87
CA VAL A 136 1.86 -42.07 -8.55
C VAL A 136 1.08 -41.99 -9.91
N PRO A 137 1.26 -42.91 -10.91
CA PRO A 137 0.91 -42.62 -12.31
C PRO A 137 -0.39 -43.27 -12.88
N ASP A 138 -0.77 -42.76 -14.06
CA ASP A 138 -1.46 -43.38 -15.21
C ASP A 138 -2.47 -44.54 -15.00
N LEU A 139 -3.74 -44.29 -15.37
CA LEU A 139 -4.74 -45.32 -15.64
C LEU A 139 -5.71 -44.88 -16.75
N LEU A 140 -5.26 -44.99 -18.01
CA LEU A 140 -6.16 -44.98 -19.17
C LEU A 140 -7.13 -46.18 -19.16
N LYS A 141 -8.44 -45.91 -19.04
CA LYS A 141 -9.50 -46.72 -19.66
C LYS A 141 -10.63 -45.84 -20.17
N THR A 142 -11.20 -46.26 -21.29
CA THR A 142 -12.45 -45.74 -21.86
C THR A 142 -13.65 -46.19 -21.02
N ASP A 143 -14.77 -45.50 -21.14
CA ASP A 143 -15.86 -45.92 -22.04
C ASP A 143 -16.73 -44.70 -22.39
N ALA A 144 -17.50 -44.78 -23.48
CA ALA A 144 -18.12 -43.62 -24.11
C ALA A 144 -19.65 -43.66 -23.99
N GLU A 145 -20.24 -42.73 -23.25
CA GLU A 145 -21.70 -42.57 -23.18
C GLU A 145 -22.12 -41.09 -23.04
N SER A 146 -22.70 -40.57 -24.13
CA SER A 146 -23.71 -39.50 -24.14
C SER A 146 -23.44 -38.20 -23.36
N GLU A 147 -22.39 -37.46 -23.69
CA GLU A 147 -22.28 -36.05 -23.28
C GLU A 147 -23.33 -35.17 -23.99
N VAL A 148 -24.25 -34.63 -23.19
CA VAL A 148 -25.11 -33.52 -23.61
C VAL A 148 -24.23 -32.27 -23.67
N PHE A 149 -24.17 -31.61 -24.84
CA PHE A 149 -23.54 -30.29 -24.97
C PHE A 149 -24.38 -29.24 -24.23
N GLU A 150 -24.24 -29.18 -22.91
CA GLU A 150 -24.43 -27.93 -22.19
C GLU A 150 -23.43 -26.91 -22.77
N GLN A 151 -23.90 -25.71 -23.10
CA GLN A 151 -22.99 -24.66 -23.54
C GLN A 151 -22.15 -24.22 -22.34
N GLU A 152 -20.91 -24.70 -22.27
CA GLU A 152 -19.93 -24.25 -21.27
C GLU A 152 -19.86 -22.72 -21.30
N LYS A 153 -20.42 -22.11 -20.25
CA LYS A 153 -20.59 -20.67 -20.18
C LYS A 153 -19.24 -20.03 -19.88
N GLU A 154 -18.54 -19.64 -20.94
CA GLU A 154 -17.17 -19.10 -20.94
C GLU A 154 -16.86 -18.28 -19.66
N VAL A 155 -16.10 -18.90 -18.76
CA VAL A 155 -15.86 -18.34 -17.42
C VAL A 155 -14.72 -17.34 -17.50
N LEU A 156 -15.05 -16.12 -17.94
CA LEU A 156 -14.06 -15.05 -18.06
C LEU A 156 -13.37 -14.76 -16.71
N PRO A 157 -12.06 -14.45 -16.71
CA PRO A 157 -11.34 -14.06 -15.51
C PRO A 157 -11.95 -12.80 -14.88
N ARG A 158 -12.14 -12.81 -13.56
CA ARG A 158 -12.75 -11.69 -12.81
C ARG A 158 -11.75 -11.16 -11.79
N TYR A 159 -11.47 -9.86 -11.84
CA TYR A 159 -10.53 -9.22 -10.93
C TYR A 159 -11.19 -8.10 -10.11
N ARG A 160 -10.55 -7.77 -8.99
CA ARG A 160 -10.81 -6.58 -8.19
C ARG A 160 -9.54 -5.72 -8.16
N TRP A 161 -9.67 -4.45 -8.50
CA TRP A 161 -8.67 -3.42 -8.17
C TRP A 161 -8.74 -3.23 -6.65
N VAL A 162 -7.67 -3.57 -5.93
CA VAL A 162 -7.63 -3.47 -4.47
C VAL A 162 -7.11 -2.08 -4.08
N LEU A 163 -6.00 -1.67 -4.68
CA LEU A 163 -5.32 -0.41 -4.37
C LEU A 163 -4.28 -0.09 -5.46
N ASP A 164 -3.86 1.16 -5.56
CA ASP A 164 -2.81 1.59 -6.46
C ASP A 164 -1.98 2.75 -5.91
N TYR A 165 -0.77 2.88 -6.43
CA TYR A 165 0.20 3.92 -6.13
C TYR A 165 0.44 4.82 -7.35
N LEU A 166 -0.59 5.05 -8.18
CA LEU A 166 -0.46 5.86 -9.39
C LEU A 166 -0.57 7.36 -9.04
N PRO A 167 0.34 8.22 -9.55
CA PRO A 167 0.23 9.66 -9.37
C PRO A 167 -1.06 10.18 -9.99
N ARG A 168 -1.75 11.12 -9.32
CA ARG A 168 -3.03 11.67 -9.78
C ARG A 168 -2.88 12.79 -10.81
N SER A 169 -1.66 13.26 -11.04
CA SER A 169 -1.27 14.27 -12.02
C SER A 169 0.14 13.96 -12.53
N MET A 170 0.39 14.15 -13.82
CA MET A 170 1.67 13.84 -14.48
C MET A 170 2.00 14.89 -15.56
N GLN A 171 3.28 15.02 -15.89
CA GLN A 171 3.71 15.74 -17.08
C GLN A 171 3.48 14.89 -18.34
N THR A 172 3.21 15.55 -19.47
CA THR A 172 3.11 14.92 -20.79
C THR A 172 4.46 14.39 -21.29
N ASN A 173 4.43 13.44 -22.22
CA ASN A 173 5.56 12.70 -22.80
C ASN A 173 6.47 11.99 -21.76
N LEU A 174 5.94 11.68 -20.57
CA LEU A 174 6.64 10.95 -19.52
C LEU A 174 6.37 9.43 -19.62
N GLU A 175 7.38 8.62 -19.29
CA GLU A 175 7.24 7.19 -19.08
C GLU A 175 7.60 6.84 -17.63
N PHE A 176 6.73 6.11 -16.93
CA PHE A 176 6.94 5.69 -15.54
C PHE A 176 6.44 4.26 -15.29
N THR A 177 6.84 3.70 -14.15
CA THR A 177 6.31 2.44 -13.63
C THR A 177 5.61 2.73 -12.30
N GLY A 178 4.35 2.32 -12.18
CA GLY A 178 3.55 2.46 -10.96
C GLY A 178 3.06 1.11 -10.46
N ASN A 179 2.78 0.99 -9.16
CA ASN A 179 2.31 -0.26 -8.57
C ASN A 179 0.78 -0.30 -8.48
N VAL A 180 0.16 -1.41 -8.89
CA VAL A 180 -1.28 -1.66 -8.74
C VAL A 180 -1.48 -3.03 -8.07
N ARG A 181 -2.19 -3.08 -6.94
CA ARG A 181 -2.56 -4.30 -6.23
C ARG A 181 -3.91 -4.79 -6.75
N ILE A 182 -3.91 -5.97 -7.34
CA ILE A 182 -5.08 -6.64 -7.93
C ILE A 182 -5.34 -7.97 -7.23
N GLU A 183 -6.60 -8.40 -7.25
CA GLU A 183 -7.07 -9.67 -6.70
C GLU A 183 -7.85 -10.44 -7.76
N ASN A 184 -7.63 -11.76 -7.87
CA ASN A 184 -8.51 -12.61 -8.65
C ASN A 184 -9.73 -13.00 -7.80
N ILE A 185 -10.91 -12.51 -8.18
CA ILE A 185 -12.20 -12.79 -7.53
C ILE A 185 -13.08 -13.75 -8.36
N GLY A 186 -12.52 -14.34 -9.42
CA GLY A 186 -13.12 -15.41 -10.21
C GLY A 186 -12.57 -16.78 -9.83
N SER A 187 -13.09 -17.82 -10.47
CA SER A 187 -12.59 -19.19 -10.37
C SER A 187 -11.45 -19.50 -11.36
N VAL A 188 -11.34 -18.73 -12.45
CA VAL A 188 -10.35 -18.93 -13.51
C VAL A 188 -9.06 -18.15 -13.21
N PRO A 189 -7.86 -18.76 -13.27
CA PRO A 189 -6.59 -18.06 -13.06
C PRO A 189 -6.33 -16.95 -14.08
N ILE A 190 -5.60 -15.91 -13.66
CA ILE A 190 -5.18 -14.81 -14.53
C ILE A 190 -3.69 -14.96 -14.84
N THR A 191 -3.33 -15.16 -16.12
CA THR A 191 -1.95 -15.51 -16.51
C THR A 191 -1.57 -14.96 -17.89
N SER A 192 -0.31 -14.55 -18.02
CA SER A 192 0.30 -14.10 -19.30
C SER A 192 0.65 -15.26 -20.24
N ASN A 193 0.59 -16.50 -19.76
CA ASN A 193 1.18 -17.66 -20.43
C ASN A 193 0.13 -18.60 -21.07
N ALA A 194 -1.14 -18.19 -21.08
CA ALA A 194 -2.24 -18.93 -21.72
C ALA A 194 -2.34 -18.63 -23.23
N ILE A 195 -3.09 -19.47 -23.95
CA ILE A 195 -3.43 -19.28 -25.39
C ILE A 195 -4.13 -17.94 -25.62
N ALA A 196 -4.98 -17.52 -24.67
CA ALA A 196 -5.52 -16.16 -24.58
C ALA A 196 -4.86 -15.47 -23.36
N PRO A 197 -3.72 -14.77 -23.54
CA PRO A 197 -2.94 -14.24 -22.43
C PRO A 197 -3.58 -12.99 -21.82
N ALA A 198 -3.71 -12.96 -20.49
CA ALA A 198 -4.17 -11.78 -19.76
C ALA A 198 -3.00 -10.81 -19.53
N MET A 199 -3.22 -9.53 -19.80
CA MET A 199 -2.26 -8.44 -19.56
C MET A 199 -2.99 -7.23 -18.98
N ALA A 200 -2.34 -6.48 -18.09
CA ALA A 200 -2.86 -5.19 -17.65
C ALA A 200 -2.54 -4.11 -18.70
N SER A 201 -3.50 -3.23 -18.98
CA SER A 201 -3.36 -2.09 -19.88
C SER A 201 -4.16 -0.91 -19.32
N TYR A 202 -4.05 0.27 -19.94
CA TYR A 202 -4.75 1.50 -19.55
C TYR A 202 -5.29 2.22 -20.79
N HIS A 203 -6.17 3.19 -20.55
CA HIS A 203 -6.68 4.09 -21.58
C HIS A 203 -6.55 5.53 -21.09
N TRP A 204 -6.04 6.42 -21.93
CA TRP A 204 -6.12 7.86 -21.67
C TRP A 204 -7.47 8.38 -22.13
N ARG A 205 -8.11 9.20 -21.28
CA ARG A 205 -9.33 9.91 -21.62
C ARG A 205 -9.12 11.41 -21.60
N THR A 206 -9.87 12.12 -22.43
CA THR A 206 -10.01 13.58 -22.39
C THR A 206 -10.80 14.03 -21.16
N GLU A 207 -10.86 15.34 -20.91
CA GLU A 207 -11.75 15.95 -19.93
C GLU A 207 -13.24 15.70 -20.26
N SER A 208 -13.61 15.60 -21.55
CA SER A 208 -14.93 15.14 -22.02
C SER A 208 -15.21 13.65 -21.76
N GLY A 209 -14.23 12.89 -21.28
CA GLY A 209 -14.34 11.45 -21.03
C GLY A 209 -14.19 10.56 -22.26
N GLU A 210 -13.97 11.13 -23.44
CA GLU A 210 -13.69 10.42 -24.69
C GLU A 210 -12.30 9.74 -24.62
N ILE A 211 -12.11 8.64 -25.35
CA ILE A 211 -10.83 7.90 -25.30
C ILE A 211 -9.82 8.57 -26.24
N ALA A 212 -8.80 9.21 -25.66
CA ALA A 212 -7.70 9.84 -26.38
C ALA A 212 -6.64 8.82 -26.84
N ILE A 213 -6.35 7.81 -26.00
CA ILE A 213 -5.49 6.68 -26.36
C ILE A 213 -6.15 5.40 -25.83
N PHE A 214 -6.51 4.50 -26.75
CA PHE A 214 -6.95 3.14 -26.43
C PHE A 214 -5.74 2.20 -26.34
N ASP A 215 -5.83 1.18 -25.49
CA ASP A 215 -4.80 0.15 -25.22
C ASP A 215 -3.34 0.67 -25.16
N GLY A 216 -2.98 1.24 -24.02
CA GLY A 216 -1.63 1.71 -23.73
C GLY A 216 -0.60 0.58 -23.53
N CYS A 217 0.52 0.90 -22.86
CA CYS A 217 1.58 -0.06 -22.61
C CYS A 217 1.09 -1.27 -21.80
N ARG A 218 0.98 -2.43 -22.46
CA ARG A 218 0.58 -3.69 -21.82
C ARG A 218 1.67 -4.20 -20.89
N THR A 219 1.28 -4.54 -19.67
CA THR A 219 2.15 -5.14 -18.63
C THR A 219 1.75 -6.61 -18.43
N PRO A 220 2.66 -7.59 -18.64
CA PRO A 220 2.39 -8.98 -18.34
C PRO A 220 2.34 -9.22 -16.82
N PHE A 221 1.47 -10.12 -16.40
CA PHE A 221 1.50 -10.71 -15.06
C PHE A 221 2.79 -11.55 -14.91
N PRO A 222 3.66 -11.28 -13.92
CA PRO A 222 4.93 -12.01 -13.73
C PRO A 222 4.74 -13.42 -13.16
N ILE A 223 3.59 -13.71 -12.56
CA ILE A 223 3.14 -15.02 -12.10
C ILE A 223 1.67 -15.20 -12.47
N GLU A 224 1.21 -16.45 -12.49
CA GLU A 224 -0.23 -16.73 -12.52
C GLU A 224 -0.89 -16.30 -11.21
N LEU A 225 -2.08 -15.70 -11.30
CA LEU A 225 -2.91 -15.30 -10.16
C LEU A 225 -4.11 -16.23 -10.03
N SER A 226 -4.00 -17.23 -9.14
CA SER A 226 -5.10 -18.16 -8.83
C SER A 226 -6.26 -17.48 -8.09
N ALA A 227 -7.42 -18.13 -8.06
CA ALA A 227 -8.60 -17.64 -7.34
C ALA A 227 -8.29 -17.24 -5.88
N GLY A 228 -8.77 -16.07 -5.46
CA GLY A 228 -8.56 -15.51 -4.11
C GLY A 228 -7.15 -14.94 -3.85
N GLN A 229 -6.20 -15.07 -4.77
CA GLN A 229 -4.86 -14.50 -4.60
C GLN A 229 -4.81 -13.01 -4.94
N GLN A 230 -3.87 -12.31 -4.32
CA GLN A 230 -3.53 -10.91 -4.61
C GLN A 230 -2.09 -10.77 -5.12
N LEU A 231 -1.87 -9.83 -6.03
CA LEU A 231 -0.57 -9.51 -6.61
C LEU A 231 -0.41 -7.99 -6.77
N THR A 232 0.76 -7.47 -6.43
CA THR A 232 1.17 -6.11 -6.80
C THR A 232 1.88 -6.16 -8.15
N LEU A 233 1.27 -5.56 -9.16
CA LEU A 233 1.76 -5.51 -10.52
C LEU A 233 2.45 -4.16 -10.79
N PRO A 234 3.74 -4.13 -11.18
CA PRO A 234 4.43 -2.91 -11.58
C PRO A 234 4.03 -2.54 -13.02
N VAL A 235 2.92 -1.83 -13.17
CA VAL A 235 2.39 -1.41 -14.47
C VAL A 235 3.24 -0.30 -15.08
N LYS A 236 3.65 -0.50 -16.34
CA LYS A 236 4.35 0.51 -17.13
C LYS A 236 3.34 1.43 -17.80
N ILE A 237 3.45 2.74 -17.62
CA ILE A 237 2.54 3.74 -18.17
C ILE A 237 3.35 4.84 -18.88
N ARG A 238 2.88 5.25 -20.05
CA ARG A 238 3.38 6.39 -20.81
C ARG A 238 2.23 7.37 -21.01
N THR A 239 2.46 8.64 -20.73
CA THR A 239 1.46 9.70 -20.94
C THR A 239 1.36 10.07 -22.43
N PRO A 240 0.30 10.78 -22.85
CA PRO A 240 0.34 11.57 -24.09
C PRO A 240 1.38 12.69 -24.00
#